data_AF-A0A954U1K0-F1
#
_entry.id   AF-A0A954U1K0-F1
#
_cell.length_a   1.000
_cell.length_b   1.000
_cell.length_c   1.000
_cell.angle_alpha   90.00
_cell.angle_beta   90.00
_cell.angle_gamma   90.00
#
_symmetry.space_group_name_H-M   'P 1'
#
loop_
_entity.id
_entity.type
_entity.pdbx_description
1 polymer ?
#
loop_
_entity_poly.entity_id
_entity_poly.type
_entity_poly.pdbx_seq_one_letter_code
_entity_poly.pdbx_strand_id
1 'polypeptide(L)'
;MRRISDIERRWFGVLFGLFGFVISTLLQRHITGVNLQSPVLSFVAVVIVVYYLKPSWQLPIYGAWLKSVEPVGWIMSRITLFLVFYGLVTPIGMLIRLGGHDALRLRRTSLPSYWLIRKERERKSVDYFRQF
;
A
#
# COMPACT_ATOMS: atom_id res chain seq x y z
N MET A 1 -14.50 -1.65 17.74
CA MET A 1 -13.63 -0.48 18.01
C MET A 1 -12.41 -0.95 18.78
N ARG A 2 -11.21 -0.96 18.18
CA ARG A 2 -9.97 -1.26 18.91
C ARG A 2 -9.78 -0.21 20.02
N ARG A 3 -9.52 -0.63 21.26
CA ARG A 3 -9.08 0.29 22.33
C ARG A 3 -7.72 0.85 21.92
N ILE A 4 -7.69 2.11 21.53
CA ILE A 4 -6.47 2.84 21.16
C ILE A 4 -5.62 2.95 22.42
N SER A 5 -4.32 2.61 22.32
CA SER A 5 -3.44 2.67 23.48
C SER A 5 -3.18 4.13 23.88
N ASP A 6 -3.14 4.42 25.19
CA ASP A 6 -2.87 5.78 25.67
C ASP A 6 -1.47 6.27 25.25
N ILE A 7 -0.58 5.32 24.95
CA ILE A 7 0.76 5.57 24.40
C ILE A 7 0.66 6.14 22.98
N GLU A 8 -0.11 5.51 22.07
CA GLU A 8 -0.31 5.99 20.70
C GLU A 8 -0.85 7.42 20.66
N ARG A 9 -1.81 7.74 21.55
CA ARG A 9 -2.41 9.08 21.65
C ARG A 9 -1.38 10.14 22.04
N ARG A 10 -0.44 9.83 22.93
CA ARG A 10 0.62 10.78 23.37
C ARG A 10 1.69 10.99 22.31
N TRP A 11 2.11 9.93 21.62
CA TRP A 11 3.09 10.02 20.54
C TRP A 11 2.55 10.71 19.30
N PHE A 12 1.25 10.61 19.05
CA PHE A 12 0.59 11.28 17.92
C PHE A 12 0.84 12.79 17.91
N GLY A 13 0.72 13.47 19.06
CA GLY A 13 0.94 14.93 19.13
C GLY A 13 2.36 15.33 18.72
N VAL A 14 3.37 14.57 19.15
CA VAL A 14 4.77 14.79 18.79
C VAL A 14 5.01 14.53 17.30
N LEU A 15 4.49 13.41 16.78
CA LEU A 15 4.60 13.05 15.36
C LEU A 15 3.91 14.06 14.46
N PHE A 16 2.72 14.54 14.85
CA PHE A 16 1.96 15.54 14.11
C PHE A 16 2.69 16.88 14.05
N GLY A 17 3.29 17.30 15.16
CA GLY A 17 4.12 18.51 15.21
C GLY A 17 5.36 18.42 14.35
N LEU A 18 6.09 17.30 14.41
CA LEU A 18 7.25 17.05 13.56
C LEU A 18 6.85 17.00 12.08
N PHE A 19 5.74 16.35 11.75
CA PHE A 19 5.20 16.28 10.39
C PHE A 19 4.83 17.67 9.86
N GLY A 20 4.14 18.49 10.68
CA GLY A 20 3.80 19.87 10.34
C GLY A 20 5.05 20.75 10.12
N PHE A 21 6.09 20.58 10.94
CA PHE A 21 7.37 21.26 10.79
C PHE A 21 8.05 20.91 9.46
N VAL A 22 8.12 19.62 9.13
CA VAL A 22 8.69 19.15 7.86
C VAL A 22 7.90 19.68 6.67
N ILE A 23 6.57 19.63 6.70
CA ILE A 23 5.73 20.20 5.63
C ILE A 23 5.95 21.70 5.48
N SER A 24 5.99 22.45 6.59
CA SER A 24 6.19 23.91 6.57
C SER A 24 7.50 24.30 5.89
N THR A 25 8.58 23.59 6.21
CA THR A 25 9.91 23.83 5.62
C THR A 25 9.98 23.40 4.15
N LEU A 26 9.32 22.31 3.76
CA LEU A 26 9.26 21.87 2.35
C LEU A 26 8.41 22.82 1.49
N LEU A 27 7.27 23.29 1.99
CA LEU A 27 6.37 24.17 1.24
C LEU A 27 7.02 25.53 0.95
N GLN A 28 7.82 26.04 1.88
CA GLN A 28 8.54 27.29 1.67
C GLN A 28 9.62 27.18 0.58
N ARG A 29 10.24 26.00 0.40
CA ARG A 29 11.21 25.78 -0.68
C ARG A 29 10.56 25.84 -2.07
N HIS A 30 9.26 25.58 -2.17
CA HIS A 30 8.51 25.59 -3.43
C HIS A 30 7.80 26.91 -3.73
N ILE A 31 7.60 27.79 -2.74
CA ILE A 31 6.91 29.08 -2.90
C ILE A 31 7.86 30.21 -2.47
N THR A 32 8.76 30.57 -3.38
CA THR A 32 9.72 31.68 -3.23
C THR A 32 9.02 33.03 -3.37
N GLY A 33 8.43 33.54 -2.29
CA GLY A 33 7.84 34.88 -2.29
C GLY A 33 6.95 35.22 -1.09
N VAL A 34 6.47 34.23 -0.35
CA VAL A 34 5.63 34.44 0.83
C VAL A 34 6.24 33.69 2.01
N ASN A 35 6.48 34.37 3.13
CA ASN A 35 6.95 33.75 4.37
C ASN A 35 5.82 32.93 5.03
N LEU A 36 5.51 31.75 4.47
CA LEU A 36 4.50 30.83 5.01
C LEU A 36 4.94 30.10 6.28
N GLN A 37 6.21 30.23 6.69
CA GLN A 37 6.72 29.58 7.90
C GLN A 37 5.92 29.99 9.14
N SER A 38 5.83 31.29 9.44
CA SER A 38 5.23 31.77 10.69
C SER A 38 3.73 31.46 10.85
N PRO A 39 2.85 31.58 9.84
CA PRO A 39 1.45 31.21 10.02
C PRO A 39 1.24 29.70 10.13
N VAL A 40 1.99 28.89 9.37
CA VAL A 40 1.84 27.43 9.40
C VAL A 40 2.36 26.85 10.72
N LEU A 41 3.52 27.30 11.19
CA LEU A 41 4.06 26.91 12.49
C LEU A 41 3.16 27.36 13.64
N SER A 42 2.61 28.58 13.58
CA SER A 42 1.69 29.07 14.61
C SER A 42 0.40 28.24 14.66
N PHE A 43 -0.15 27.89 13.49
CA PHE A 43 -1.32 27.01 13.41
C PHE A 43 -1.04 25.63 13.99
N VAL A 44 0.08 25.00 13.62
CA VAL A 44 0.50 23.70 14.15
C VAL A 44 0.71 23.77 15.66
N ALA A 45 1.35 24.82 16.17
CA ALA A 45 1.55 25.03 17.60
C ALA A 45 0.23 25.18 18.36
N VAL A 46 -0.73 25.97 17.83
CA VAL A 46 -2.07 26.12 18.43
C VAL A 46 -2.80 24.78 18.48
N VAL A 47 -2.75 24.00 17.40
CA VAL A 47 -3.39 22.68 17.35
C VAL A 47 -2.77 21.72 18.37
N ILE A 48 -1.45 21.72 18.53
CA ILE A 48 -0.75 20.91 19.54
C ILE A 48 -1.13 21.35 20.96
N VAL A 49 -1.14 22.65 21.23
CA VAL A 49 -1.54 23.21 22.54
C VAL A 49 -2.97 22.77 22.87
N VAL A 50 -3.92 22.96 21.96
CA VAL A 50 -5.31 22.51 22.14
C VAL A 50 -5.40 20.99 22.34
N TYR A 51 -4.59 20.22 21.62
CA TYR A 51 -4.53 18.76 21.74
C TYR A 51 -4.06 18.28 23.11
N TYR A 52 -3.09 18.96 23.73
CA TYR A 52 -2.59 18.62 25.07
C TYR A 52 -3.42 19.21 26.21
N LEU A 53 -4.05 20.38 26.04
CA LEU A 53 -4.85 21.03 27.09
C LEU A 53 -6.19 20.33 27.36
N LYS A 54 -6.82 19.70 26.34
CA LYS A 54 -8.10 19.01 26.51
C LYS A 54 -8.02 17.54 26.08
N PRO A 55 -7.86 16.60 27.03
CA PRO A 55 -7.85 15.15 26.77
C PRO A 55 -9.11 14.66 26.03
N SER A 56 -10.27 15.26 26.29
CA SER A 56 -11.55 14.91 25.67
C SER A 56 -11.57 15.14 24.15
N TRP A 57 -10.71 16.03 23.63
CA TRP A 57 -10.63 16.36 22.20
C TRP A 57 -9.57 15.54 21.44
N GLN A 58 -8.73 14.78 22.15
CA GLN A 58 -7.67 14.00 21.52
C GLN A 58 -8.20 12.87 20.63
N LEU A 59 -9.27 12.21 21.06
CA LEU A 59 -9.93 11.12 20.33
C LEU A 59 -10.55 11.56 19.00
N PRO A 60 -11.39 12.62 18.94
CA PRO A 60 -11.97 13.06 17.67
C PRO A 60 -10.93 13.60 16.69
N ILE A 61 -9.92 14.33 17.16
CA ILE A 61 -8.83 14.87 16.31
C ILE A 61 -8.02 13.72 15.69
N TYR A 62 -7.61 12.76 16.52
CA TYR A 62 -6.87 11.58 16.06
C TYR A 62 -7.71 10.73 15.08
N GLY A 63 -8.99 10.52 15.38
CA GLY A 63 -9.91 9.80 14.50
C GLY A 63 -10.13 10.51 13.16
N ALA A 64 -10.25 11.84 13.17
CA ALA A 64 -10.35 12.64 11.94
C ALA A 64 -9.09 12.52 11.11
N TRP A 65 -7.91 12.63 11.73
CA TRP A 65 -6.63 12.46 11.04
C TRP A 65 -6.48 11.07 10.41
N LEU A 66 -6.79 10.00 11.15
CA LEU A 66 -6.73 8.64 10.60
C LEU A 66 -7.64 8.47 9.38
N LYS A 67 -8.86 9.01 9.43
CA LYS A 67 -9.78 9.03 8.27
C LYS A 67 -9.23 9.84 7.10
N SER A 68 -8.52 10.94 7.35
CA SER A 68 -7.88 11.72 6.30
C SER A 68 -6.72 10.97 5.62
N VAL A 69 -5.99 10.14 6.37
CA VAL A 69 -4.85 9.36 5.85
C VAL A 69 -5.29 8.03 5.20
N GLU A 70 -6.45 7.48 5.57
CA GLU A 70 -6.97 6.22 5.01
C GLU A 70 -7.04 6.18 3.47
N PRO A 71 -7.57 7.21 2.77
CA PRO A 71 -7.55 7.26 1.31
C PRO A 71 -6.16 7.21 0.70
N VAL A 72 -5.14 7.76 1.39
CA VAL A 72 -3.75 7.72 0.92
C VAL A 72 -3.25 6.28 0.89
N GLY A 73 -3.47 5.52 1.97
CA GLY A 73 -3.13 4.10 2.02
C GLY A 73 -3.86 3.27 0.95
N TRP A 74 -5.14 3.58 0.75
CA TRP A 74 -5.96 3.00 -0.31
C TRP A 74 -5.35 3.27 -1.70
N ILE A 75 -4.96 4.50 -2.02
CA ILE A 75 -4.31 4.85 -3.29
C ILE A 75 -2.97 4.11 -3.44
N MET A 76 -2.11 4.14 -2.42
CA MET A 76 -0.78 3.52 -2.45
C MET A 76 -0.85 2.01 -2.72
N SER A 77 -1.84 1.32 -2.15
CA SER A 77 -2.07 -0.09 -2.42
C SER A 77 -2.34 -0.35 -3.92
N ARG A 78 -3.15 0.51 -4.57
CA ARG A 78 -3.47 0.35 -6.01
C ARG A 78 -2.29 0.71 -6.89
N ILE A 79 -1.57 1.78 -6.55
CA ILE A 79 -0.36 2.16 -7.27
C ILE A 79 0.66 1.02 -7.21
N THR A 80 0.87 0.43 -6.03
CA THR A 80 1.79 -0.70 -5.85
C THR A 80 1.36 -1.89 -6.68
N LEU A 81 0.08 -2.27 -6.61
CA LEU A 81 -0.45 -3.38 -7.40
C LEU A 81 -0.34 -3.13 -8.91
N PHE A 82 -0.67 -1.91 -9.34
CA PHE A 82 -0.55 -1.49 -10.74
C PHE A 82 0.89 -1.56 -11.21
N LEU A 83 1.84 -1.05 -10.42
CA LEU A 83 3.25 -1.05 -10.74
C LEU A 83 3.81 -2.47 -10.83
N VAL A 84 3.46 -3.36 -9.89
CA VAL A 84 3.90 -4.76 -9.94
C VAL A 84 3.28 -5.46 -11.15
N PHE A 85 1.99 -5.31 -11.38
CA PHE A 85 1.32 -6.04 -12.45
C PHE A 85 1.73 -5.54 -13.84
N TYR A 86 1.71 -4.23 -14.08
CA TYR A 86 2.02 -3.66 -15.38
C TYR A 86 3.50 -3.39 -15.59
N GLY A 87 4.27 -3.12 -14.53
CA GLY A 87 5.71 -2.87 -14.62
C GLY A 87 6.57 -4.14 -14.56
N LEU A 88 6.09 -5.22 -13.94
CA LEU A 88 6.86 -6.46 -13.79
C LEU A 88 6.17 -7.66 -14.45
N VAL A 89 4.96 -8.01 -14.03
CA VAL A 89 4.28 -9.24 -14.48
C VAL A 89 3.97 -9.20 -15.98
N THR A 90 3.37 -8.11 -16.44
CA THR A 90 2.95 -7.91 -17.84
C THR A 90 4.13 -7.94 -18.82
N PRO A 91 5.24 -7.20 -18.62
CA PRO A 91 6.37 -7.27 -19.53
C PRO A 91 7.06 -8.63 -19.52
N ILE A 92 7.15 -9.31 -18.37
CA ILE A 92 7.66 -10.69 -18.31
C ILE A 92 6.80 -11.63 -19.17
N GLY A 93 5.47 -11.57 -19.02
CA GLY A 93 4.55 -12.37 -19.84
C GLY A 93 4.64 -12.01 -21.33
N MET A 94 4.82 -10.73 -21.65
CA MET A 94 5.00 -10.25 -23.02
C MET A 94 6.31 -10.76 -23.64
N LEU A 95 7.41 -10.77 -22.89
CA LEU A 95 8.69 -11.32 -23.32
C LEU A 95 8.60 -12.83 -23.60
N ILE A 96 7.94 -13.59 -22.71
CA ILE A 96 7.70 -15.03 -22.91
C ILE A 96 6.86 -15.28 -24.18
N ARG A 97 5.83 -14.44 -24.39
CA ARG A 97 4.97 -14.52 -25.58
C ARG A 97 5.71 -14.16 -26.87
N LEU A 98 6.57 -13.15 -26.85
CA LEU A 98 7.44 -12.78 -27.97
C LEU A 98 8.46 -13.89 -28.28
N GLY A 99 8.96 -14.59 -27.26
CA GLY A 99 9.79 -15.79 -27.41
C GLY A 99 9.05 -17.01 -27.96
N GLY A 100 7.77 -16.88 -28.34
CA GLY A 100 6.99 -17.96 -28.96
C GLY A 100 6.52 -19.04 -27.99
N HIS A 101 6.79 -18.90 -26.70
CA HIS A 101 6.44 -19.90 -25.69
C HIS A 101 4.96 -19.78 -25.32
N ASP A 102 4.14 -20.72 -25.79
CA ASP A 102 2.73 -20.84 -25.41
C ASP A 102 2.60 -21.71 -24.16
N ALA A 103 2.90 -21.12 -22.99
CA ALA A 103 2.88 -21.82 -21.71
C ALA A 103 1.51 -22.46 -21.39
N LEU A 104 0.42 -21.83 -21.84
CA LEU A 104 -0.94 -22.27 -21.59
C LEU A 104 -1.53 -23.09 -22.75
N ARG A 105 -0.80 -23.26 -23.86
CA ARG A 105 -1.26 -23.94 -25.09
C ARG A 105 -2.62 -23.41 -25.58
N LEU A 106 -2.83 -22.10 -25.47
CA LEU A 106 -4.10 -21.45 -25.85
C LEU A 106 -4.25 -21.26 -27.37
N ARG A 107 -3.20 -21.50 -28.17
CA ARG A 107 -3.31 -21.50 -29.63
C ARG A 107 -4.39 -22.51 -30.04
N ARG A 108 -5.34 -22.05 -30.87
CA ARG A 108 -6.37 -22.91 -31.44
C ARG A 108 -5.71 -24.00 -32.29
N THR A 109 -5.71 -25.20 -31.77
CA THR A 109 -5.34 -26.41 -32.51
C THR A 109 -6.59 -26.96 -33.19
N SER A 110 -6.46 -27.55 -34.37
CA SER A 110 -7.55 -28.28 -35.05
C SER A 110 -7.90 -29.63 -34.38
N LEU A 111 -7.51 -29.80 -33.12
CA LEU A 111 -7.73 -31.03 -32.36
C LEU A 111 -9.19 -31.09 -31.86
N PRO A 112 -9.80 -32.29 -31.84
CA PRO A 112 -11.16 -32.49 -31.34
C PRO A 112 -11.28 -32.27 -29.82
N SER A 113 -10.16 -32.26 -29.08
CA SER A 113 -10.13 -32.02 -27.64
C SER A 113 -8.78 -31.44 -27.21
N TYR A 114 -8.79 -30.58 -26.19
CA TYR A 114 -7.58 -30.06 -25.51
C TYR A 114 -7.03 -31.03 -24.45
N TRP A 115 -7.64 -32.21 -24.30
CA TRP A 115 -7.23 -33.20 -23.30
C TRP A 115 -5.81 -33.68 -23.56
N LEU A 116 -4.92 -33.44 -22.60
CA LEU A 116 -3.54 -33.93 -22.66
C LEU A 116 -3.48 -35.33 -22.06
N ILE A 117 -3.15 -36.32 -22.89
CA ILE A 117 -2.86 -37.67 -22.41
C ILE A 117 -1.62 -37.60 -21.53
N ARG A 118 -1.81 -37.81 -20.23
CA ARG A 118 -0.69 -37.89 -19.28
C ARG A 118 0.11 -39.14 -19.63
N LYS A 119 1.42 -39.00 -19.86
CA LYS A 119 2.30 -40.17 -19.93
C LYS A 119 2.13 -40.96 -18.66
N GLU A 120 1.71 -42.21 -18.79
CA GLU A 120 1.71 -43.16 -17.69
C GLU A 120 3.15 -43.30 -17.19
N ARG A 121 3.37 -42.80 -15.98
CA ARG A 121 4.55 -43.15 -15.20
C ARG A 121 4.23 -44.49 -14.58
N GLU A 122 5.15 -45.46 -14.65
CA GLU A 122 5.05 -46.67 -13.82
C GLU A 122 4.86 -46.23 -12.36
N ARG A 123 3.64 -46.38 -11.84
CA ARG A 123 3.34 -46.12 -10.44
C ARG A 123 3.61 -47.39 -9.68
N LYS A 124 4.51 -47.33 -8.70
CA LYS A 124 4.71 -48.45 -7.79
C LYS A 124 3.58 -48.42 -6.76
N SER A 125 3.18 -49.58 -6.23
CA SER A 125 2.15 -49.65 -5.18
C SER A 125 2.49 -48.77 -3.98
N VAL A 126 3.79 -48.63 -3.69
CA VAL A 126 4.33 -47.77 -2.62
C VAL A 126 4.02 -46.29 -2.82
N ASP A 127 3.88 -45.81 -4.06
CA ASP A 127 3.59 -44.40 -4.36
C ASP A 127 2.16 -44.01 -3.93
N TYR A 128 1.24 -44.98 -3.84
CA TYR A 128 -0.11 -44.75 -3.33
C TYR A 128 -0.17 -44.52 -1.82
N PHE A 129 0.87 -44.89 -1.07
CA PHE A 129 0.90 -44.67 0.39
C PHE A 129 1.56 -43.33 0.77
N ARG A 130 2.11 -42.58 -0.20
CA ARG A 130 2.78 -41.28 0.02
C ARG A 130 1.99 -40.15 -0.67
N GLN A 131 0.75 -39.95 -0.23
CA GLN A 131 -0.17 -38.98 -0.83
C GLN A 131 -0.10 -37.58 -0.20
N PHE A 132 0.57 -37.46 0.96
CA PHE A 132 0.72 -36.23 1.74
C PHE A 132 2.19 -35.90 1.95
#